data_AF-W8AX11-F1
#
_entry.id   AF-W8AX11-F1
#
_cell.length_a   1.000
_cell.length_b   1.000
_cell.length_c   1.000
_cell.angle_alpha   90.00
_cell.angle_beta   90.00
_cell.angle_gamma   90.00
#
_symmetry.space_group_name_H-M   'P 1'
#
loop_
_entity.id
_entity.type
_entity.pdbx_description
1 polymer ?
#
loop_
_entity_poly.entity_id
_entity_poly.type
_entity_poly.pdbx_seq_one_letter_code
_entity_poly.pdbx_strand_id
1 'polypeptide(L)'
;GAKTNKNVSSKDYYAYRLMIRRGLDNVILRCRELCQQFMVGMYAKIESERLRYLRYNQQKLRAEEYIHLRDAINNNADVAEIGNHVILPSSYVGSPRHMQEYIQDALTFVREYGRPSLFITFTCN
;
A
#
# COMPACT_ATOMS: atom_id res chain seq x y z
N GLY A 1 37.70 -7.18 -5.41
CA GLY A 1 36.24 -7.38 -5.57
C GLY A 1 35.56 -6.03 -5.59
N ALA A 2 34.85 -5.69 -6.67
CA ALA A 2 34.22 -4.39 -6.81
C ALA A 2 33.15 -4.19 -5.72
N LYS A 3 33.26 -3.10 -4.94
CA LYS A 3 32.25 -2.68 -3.96
C LYS A 3 30.98 -2.29 -4.72
N THR A 4 30.01 -3.19 -4.83
CA THR A 4 28.68 -2.82 -5.32
C THR A 4 27.98 -2.04 -4.22
N ASN A 5 27.99 -0.71 -4.32
CA ASN A 5 27.27 0.21 -3.45
C ASN A 5 25.76 0.18 -3.77
N LYS A 6 25.16 -1.02 -3.73
CA LYS A 6 23.74 -1.23 -4.01
C LYS A 6 22.98 -1.16 -2.70
N ASN A 7 22.32 -0.03 -2.45
CA ASN A 7 21.32 0.07 -1.39
C ASN A 7 20.18 -0.91 -1.73
N VAL A 8 19.84 -1.79 -0.78
CA VAL A 8 18.78 -2.79 -0.93
C VAL A 8 17.53 -2.27 -0.21
N SER A 9 16.35 -2.43 -0.80
CA SER A 9 15.10 -2.10 -0.13
C SER A 9 14.90 -2.95 1.12
N SER A 10 14.29 -2.42 2.18
CA SER A 10 13.92 -3.25 3.34
C SER A 10 13.06 -4.44 2.92
N LYS A 11 12.18 -4.29 1.92
CA LYS A 11 11.37 -5.39 1.39
C LYS A 11 12.25 -6.53 0.85
N ASP A 12 13.21 -6.21 0.00
CA ASP A 12 14.08 -7.21 -0.63
C ASP A 12 15.00 -7.89 0.39
N TYR A 13 15.53 -7.11 1.33
CA TYR A 13 16.34 -7.64 2.42
C TYR A 13 15.56 -8.64 3.30
N TYR A 14 14.33 -8.28 3.66
CA TYR A 14 13.46 -9.10 4.49
C TYR A 14 12.91 -10.33 3.76
N ALA A 15 12.53 -10.19 2.48
CA ALA A 15 12.17 -11.32 1.63
C ALA A 15 13.33 -12.31 1.48
N TYR A 16 14.55 -11.81 1.28
CA TYR A 16 15.76 -12.64 1.22
C TYR A 16 15.99 -13.43 2.52
N ARG A 17 15.76 -12.81 3.69
CA ARG A 17 15.91 -13.45 5.01
C ARG A 17 14.85 -14.52 5.28
N LEU A 18 13.62 -14.34 4.79
CA LEU A 18 12.52 -15.30 4.98
C LEU A 18 12.47 -16.40 3.91
N MET A 19 13.23 -16.25 2.82
CA MET A 19 13.28 -17.23 1.72
C MET A 19 13.78 -18.60 2.21
N ILE A 20 13.00 -19.66 1.96
CA ILE A 20 13.41 -21.04 2.21
C ILE A 20 14.35 -21.50 1.10
N ARG A 21 15.48 -22.12 1.47
CA ARG A 21 16.50 -22.61 0.52
C ARG A 21 16.89 -24.04 0.85
N ARG A 22 17.10 -24.85 -0.19
CA ARG A 22 17.58 -26.22 -0.03
C ARG A 22 18.98 -26.21 0.61
N GLY A 23 19.18 -27.02 1.64
CA GLY A 23 20.46 -27.15 2.33
C GLY A 23 20.80 -26.06 3.35
N LEU A 24 19.90 -25.11 3.60
CA LEU A 24 20.07 -24.07 4.62
C LEU A 24 18.86 -24.07 5.55
N ASP A 25 19.11 -24.16 6.86
CA ASP A 25 18.06 -24.05 7.85
C ASP A 25 17.72 -22.58 8.13
N ASN A 26 16.44 -22.24 8.07
CA ASN A 26 15.98 -20.89 8.35
C ASN A 26 15.45 -20.81 9.79
N VAL A 27 16.36 -20.48 10.72
CA VAL A 27 16.08 -20.41 12.16
C VAL A 27 14.90 -19.48 12.47
N ILE A 28 14.76 -18.37 11.73
CA ILE A 28 13.68 -17.40 11.94
C ILE A 28 12.31 -18.08 11.82
N LEU A 29 12.13 -18.91 10.78
CA LEU A 29 10.87 -19.61 10.52
C LEU A 29 10.57 -20.71 11.56
N ARG A 30 11.58 -21.16 12.31
CA ARG A 30 11.42 -22.17 13.37
C ARG A 30 10.93 -21.58 14.70
N CYS A 31 11.07 -20.26 14.89
CA CYS A 31 10.81 -19.60 16.17
C CYS A 31 9.32 -19.31 16.47
N ARG A 32 8.37 -19.97 15.78
CA ARG A 32 6.90 -19.88 16.00
C ARG A 32 6.40 -18.45 16.27
N GLU A 33 6.00 -18.13 17.50
CA GLU A 33 5.45 -16.82 17.88
C GLU A 33 6.42 -15.67 17.62
N LEU A 34 7.72 -15.87 17.88
CA LEU A 34 8.74 -14.87 17.58
C LEU A 34 8.85 -14.61 16.08
N CYS A 35 8.60 -15.62 15.24
CA CYS A 35 8.53 -15.43 13.79
C CYS A 35 7.37 -14.51 13.42
N GLN A 36 6.20 -14.70 14.03
CA GLN A 36 5.02 -13.87 13.77
C GLN A 36 5.26 -12.41 14.18
N GLN A 37 5.78 -12.18 15.39
CA GLN A 37 6.14 -10.83 15.86
C GLN A 37 7.16 -10.16 14.95
N PHE A 38 8.17 -10.91 14.51
CA PHE A 38 9.18 -10.44 13.59
C PHE A 38 8.58 -10.05 12.22
N MET A 39 7.71 -10.88 11.65
CA MET A 39 7.03 -10.59 10.38
C MET A 39 6.17 -9.32 10.47
N VAL A 40 5.40 -9.15 11.55
CA VAL A 40 4.58 -7.96 11.78
C VAL A 40 5.47 -6.71 11.89
N GLY A 41 6.57 -6.79 12.64
CA GLY A 41 7.51 -5.67 12.78
C GLY A 41 8.19 -5.29 11.46
N MET A 42 8.63 -6.27 10.67
CA MET A 42 9.18 -6.05 9.34
C MET A 42 8.16 -5.39 8.41
N TYR A 43 6.92 -5.88 8.42
CA TYR A 43 5.85 -5.32 7.60
C TYR A 43 5.59 -3.86 7.94
N ALA A 44 5.46 -3.52 9.23
CA ALA A 44 5.28 -2.14 9.68
C ALA A 44 6.43 -1.22 9.22
N LYS A 45 7.67 -1.72 9.22
CA LYS A 45 8.83 -0.97 8.71
C LYS A 45 8.74 -0.75 7.19
N ILE A 46 8.43 -1.80 6.42
CA ILE A 46 8.29 -1.70 4.96
C ILE A 46 7.19 -0.70 4.60
N GLU A 47 6.03 -0.78 5.24
CA GLU A 47 4.92 0.14 4.99
C GLU A 47 5.25 1.57 5.40
N SER A 48 5.97 1.77 6.52
CA SER A 48 6.46 3.09 6.91
C SER A 48 7.39 3.70 5.86
N GLU A 49 8.31 2.92 5.30
CA GLU A 49 9.18 3.36 4.21
C GLU A 49 8.39 3.68 2.94
N ARG A 50 7.39 2.87 2.60
CA ARG A 50 6.51 3.08 1.44
C ARG A 50 5.69 4.38 1.58
N LEU A 51 5.08 4.61 2.73
CA LEU A 51 4.35 5.85 3.02
C LEU A 51 5.26 7.07 2.99
N ARG A 52 6.47 6.94 3.52
CA ARG A 52 7.49 8.00 3.46
C ARG A 52 7.87 8.31 2.01
N TYR A 53 8.07 7.29 1.19
CA TYR A 53 8.34 7.46 -0.24
C TYR A 53 7.19 8.19 -0.94
N LEU A 54 5.94 7.78 -0.70
CA LEU A 54 4.75 8.45 -1.25
C LEU A 54 4.69 9.91 -0.81
N ARG A 55 4.96 10.22 0.46
CA ARG A 55 4.96 11.59 1.00
C ARG A 55 5.97 12.51 0.31
N TYR A 56 7.20 12.03 0.04
CA TYR A 56 8.26 12.87 -0.53
C TYR A 56 8.33 12.87 -2.07
N ASN A 57 7.72 11.89 -2.74
CA ASN A 57 7.77 11.78 -4.20
C ASN A 57 6.43 12.13 -4.89
N GLN A 58 5.59 12.94 -4.24
CA GLN A 58 4.28 13.36 -4.75
C GLN A 58 4.34 13.94 -6.17
N GLN A 59 5.31 14.80 -6.47
CA GLN A 59 5.47 15.39 -7.81
C GLN A 59 5.71 14.32 -8.90
N LYS A 60 6.53 13.30 -8.61
CA LYS A 60 6.80 12.19 -9.54
C LYS A 60 5.57 11.30 -9.76
N LEU A 61 4.67 11.26 -8.78
CA LEU A 61 3.41 10.52 -8.84
C LEU A 61 2.29 11.33 -9.53
N ARG A 62 2.64 12.44 -10.20
CA ARG A 62 1.70 13.38 -10.84
C ARG A 62 0.68 13.95 -9.84
N ALA A 63 1.12 14.22 -8.59
CA ALA A 63 0.28 14.85 -7.59
C ALA A 63 -0.36 16.17 -8.07
N GLU A 64 0.27 16.89 -9.00
CA GLU A 64 -0.23 18.15 -9.57
C GLU A 64 -1.59 17.99 -10.27
N GLU A 65 -1.79 16.96 -11.10
CA GLU A 65 -3.10 16.67 -11.72
C GLU A 65 -4.18 16.40 -10.65
N TYR A 66 -3.78 15.76 -9.55
CA TYR A 66 -4.67 15.47 -8.43
C TYR A 66 -4.91 16.67 -7.51
N ILE A 67 -3.96 17.60 -7.39
CA ILE A 67 -4.13 18.86 -6.67
C ILE A 67 -5.18 19.71 -7.40
N HIS A 68 -5.10 19.83 -8.73
CA HIS A 68 -6.12 20.56 -9.50
C HIS A 68 -7.52 19.94 -9.40
N LEU A 69 -7.62 18.60 -9.47
CA LEU A 69 -8.89 17.90 -9.25
C LEU A 69 -9.44 18.14 -7.83
N ARG A 70 -8.56 18.18 -6.83
CA ARG A 70 -8.92 18.43 -5.45
C ARG A 70 -9.32 19.88 -5.21
N ASP A 71 -8.59 20.84 -5.74
CA ASP A 71 -8.88 22.27 -5.63
C ASP A 71 -10.25 22.59 -6.26
N ALA A 72 -10.60 21.92 -7.36
CA ALA A 72 -11.94 21.99 -7.95
C ALA A 72 -13.05 21.48 -7.00
N ILE A 73 -12.75 20.50 -6.14
CA ILE A 73 -13.68 19.93 -5.14
C ILE A 73 -13.68 20.74 -3.84
N ASN A 74 -12.56 21.35 -3.47
CA ASN A 74 -12.30 21.96 -2.15
C ASN A 74 -12.51 23.48 -2.08
N ASN A 75 -13.21 24.08 -3.05
CA ASN A 75 -13.39 25.54 -3.20
C ASN A 75 -13.95 26.34 -1.98
N ASN A 76 -14.10 25.76 -0.79
CA ASN A 76 -14.58 26.41 0.44
C ASN A 76 -13.72 26.16 1.70
N ALA A 77 -12.45 25.71 1.61
CA ALA A 77 -11.65 25.43 2.82
C ALA A 77 -10.32 26.19 2.87
N ASP A 78 -10.06 26.83 4.02
CA ASP A 78 -8.94 27.74 4.26
C ASP A 78 -7.59 26.99 4.25
N VAL A 79 -6.70 27.41 3.34
CA VAL A 79 -5.43 26.72 3.02
C VAL A 79 -4.47 26.64 4.23
N ALA A 80 -4.68 27.47 5.25
CA ALA A 80 -3.83 27.56 6.44
C ALA A 80 -4.12 26.50 7.53
N GLU A 81 -5.34 25.95 7.61
CA GLU A 81 -5.68 24.89 8.60
C GLU A 81 -5.40 23.47 8.08
N ILE A 82 -5.12 23.38 6.79
CA ILE A 82 -5.07 22.14 6.04
C ILE A 82 -3.61 21.68 6.00
N GLY A 83 -3.20 20.87 6.98
CA GLY A 83 -1.84 20.29 7.03
C GLY A 83 -1.44 19.63 5.70
N ASN A 84 -0.13 19.43 5.47
CA ASN A 84 0.40 18.89 4.20
C ASN A 84 -0.32 17.61 3.74
N HIS A 85 -1.19 17.71 2.74
CA HIS A 85 -1.93 16.56 2.23
C HIS A 85 -1.05 15.70 1.34
N VAL A 86 -0.92 14.43 1.73
CA VAL A 86 -0.30 13.39 0.91
C VAL A 86 -1.41 12.67 0.16
N ILE A 87 -1.34 12.72 -1.17
CA ILE A 87 -2.26 12.04 -2.05
C ILE A 87 -1.79 10.58 -2.20
N LEU A 88 -2.56 9.66 -1.63
CA LEU A 88 -2.32 8.22 -1.79
C LEU A 88 -2.88 7.76 -3.15
N PRO A 89 -2.11 7.02 -3.96
CA PRO A 89 -2.60 6.43 -5.21
C PRO A 89 -3.57 5.27 -4.92
N SER A 90 -4.38 4.89 -5.90
CA SER A 90 -5.32 3.77 -5.78
C SER A 90 -4.64 2.40 -5.59
N SER A 91 -3.39 2.28 -6.02
CA SER A 91 -2.54 1.10 -5.76
C SER A 91 -2.19 0.92 -4.27
N TYR A 92 -2.50 1.89 -3.42
CA TYR A 92 -2.39 1.76 -1.97
C TYR A 92 -3.70 1.19 -1.40
N VAL A 93 -3.65 -0.04 -0.91
CA VAL A 93 -4.80 -0.75 -0.33
C VAL A 93 -5.35 0.03 0.86
N GLY A 94 -6.67 0.22 0.89
CA GLY A 94 -7.36 1.00 1.92
C GLY A 94 -7.28 2.52 1.73
N SER A 95 -6.61 3.02 0.68
CA SER A 95 -6.72 4.45 0.34
C SER A 95 -8.14 4.80 -0.12
N PRO A 96 -8.58 6.08 0.03
CA PRO A 96 -9.87 6.52 -0.47
C PRO A 96 -10.08 6.20 -1.95
N ARG A 97 -9.03 6.33 -2.76
CA ARG A 97 -9.05 6.01 -4.19
C ARG A 97 -9.17 4.52 -4.48
N HIS A 98 -8.47 3.68 -3.71
CA HIS A 98 -8.60 2.23 -3.84
C HIS A 98 -10.04 1.77 -3.61
N MET A 99 -10.71 2.35 -2.59
CA MET A 99 -12.11 2.05 -2.31
C MET A 99 -13.04 2.61 -3.40
N GLN A 100 -12.77 3.80 -3.92
CA GLN A 100 -13.54 4.38 -5.03
C GLN A 100 -13.43 3.55 -6.31
N GLU A 101 -12.25 3.04 -6.65
CA GLU A 101 -12.07 2.13 -7.79
C GLU A 101 -12.93 0.87 -7.63
N TYR A 102 -12.91 0.22 -6.47
CA TYR A 102 -13.79 -0.94 -6.24
C TYR A 102 -15.28 -0.62 -6.36
N ILE A 103 -15.71 0.55 -5.91
CA ILE A 103 -17.09 0.99 -6.07
C ILE A 103 -17.41 1.19 -7.56
N GLN A 104 -16.52 1.85 -8.30
CA GLN A 104 -16.69 2.07 -9.73
C GLN A 104 -16.75 0.74 -10.48
N ASP A 105 -15.84 -0.19 -10.20
CA ASP A 105 -15.84 -1.53 -10.76
C ASP A 105 -17.16 -2.26 -10.45
N ALA A 106 -17.60 -2.26 -9.20
CA ALA A 106 -18.88 -2.86 -8.82
C ALA A 106 -20.06 -2.23 -9.58
N LEU A 107 -20.08 -0.91 -9.74
CA LEU A 107 -21.10 -0.21 -10.52
C LEU A 107 -21.04 -0.56 -12.02
N THR A 108 -19.85 -0.77 -12.58
CA THR A 108 -19.72 -1.25 -13.97
C THR A 108 -20.29 -2.65 -14.14
N PHE A 109 -20.04 -3.57 -13.20
CA PHE A 109 -20.65 -4.90 -13.21
C PHE A 109 -22.18 -4.84 -13.13
N VAL A 110 -22.73 -4.01 -12.25
CA VAL A 110 -24.19 -3.83 -12.13
C VAL A 110 -24.79 -3.24 -13.40
N ARG A 111 -24.08 -2.33 -14.07
CA ARG A 111 -24.53 -1.74 -15.33
C ARG A 111 -24.58 -2.77 -16.45
N GLU A 112 -23.59 -3.66 -16.52
CA GLU A 112 -23.47 -4.66 -17.58
C GLU A 112 -24.40 -5.86 -17.37
N TYR A 113 -24.44 -6.40 -16.15
CA TYR A 113 -25.14 -7.66 -15.83
C TYR A 113 -26.48 -7.44 -15.12
N GLY A 114 -26.83 -6.20 -14.81
CA GLY A 114 -28.03 -5.86 -14.05
C GLY A 114 -27.85 -5.99 -12.54
N ARG A 115 -28.96 -5.87 -11.81
CA ARG A 115 -28.94 -5.84 -10.35
C ARG A 115 -28.59 -7.24 -9.78
N PRO A 116 -27.60 -7.35 -8.90
CA PRO A 116 -27.30 -8.61 -8.22
C PRO A 116 -28.49 -9.02 -7.34
N SER A 117 -28.85 -10.30 -7.43
CA SER A 117 -29.93 -10.92 -6.66
C SER A 117 -29.42 -11.67 -5.42
N LEU A 118 -28.11 -11.94 -5.34
CA LEU A 118 -27.48 -12.70 -4.27
C LEU A 118 -26.19 -12.01 -3.82
N PHE A 119 -26.06 -11.78 -2.51
CA PHE A 119 -24.84 -11.29 -1.87
C PHE A 119 -24.33 -12.36 -0.89
N ILE A 120 -23.09 -12.82 -1.08
CA ILE A 120 -22.44 -13.80 -0.20
C ILE A 120 -21.23 -13.14 0.46
N THR A 121 -21.19 -13.16 1.78
CA THR A 121 -20.04 -12.71 2.58
C THR A 121 -19.33 -13.92 3.20
N PHE A 122 -18.03 -14.03 2.95
CA PHE A 122 -17.17 -15.04 3.59
C PHE A 122 -16.32 -14.36 4.66
N THR A 123 -16.42 -14.82 5.90
CA THR A 123 -15.51 -14.43 6.98
C THR A 123 -14.57 -15.59 7.26
N CYS A 124 -13.27 -15.38 7.07
CA CYS A 124 -12.24 -16.34 7.43
C CYS A 124 -11.76 -16.03 8.86
N ASN A 125 -11.67 -17.06 9.70
CA ASN A 125 -11.05 -17.00 11.04
C ASN A 125 -9.56 -17.34 10.96
#